data_AF-A0A937AEI0-F1
#
_entry.id   AF-A0A937AEI0-F1
#
_cell.length_a   1.000
_cell.length_b   1.000
_cell.length_c   1.000
_cell.angle_alpha   90.00
_cell.angle_beta   90.00
_cell.angle_gamma   90.00
#
_symmetry.space_group_name_H-M   'P 1'
#
loop_
_entity.id
_entity.type
_entity.pdbx_description
1 polymer ?
#
loop_
_entity_poly.entity_id
_entity_poly.type
_entity_poly.pdbx_seq_one_letter_code
_entity_poly.pdbx_strand_id
1 'polypeptide(L)'
;MIENIQRENIQIYQNSTMGVQDNFIQTEQLLNNSPSIEFSSLLQDMAKEAVSNIQKAENVSLDVLQGKASIREAVDSILQAERTLQTSVVVRDKIISAYLEISKMQI
;
A
#
# COMPACT_ATOMS: atom_id res chain seq x y z
N MET A 1 46.49 -59.93 -19.07
CA MET A 1 47.14 -58.59 -18.98
C MET A 1 46.02 -57.60 -18.74
N ILE A 2 45.56 -57.47 -17.50
CA ILE A 2 46.15 -56.79 -16.33
C ILE A 2 45.84 -55.29 -16.38
N GLU A 3 44.92 -54.92 -15.49
CA GLU A 3 44.79 -53.68 -14.71
C GLU A 3 45.13 -52.33 -15.36
N ASN A 4 44.14 -51.45 -15.35
CA ASN A 4 44.25 -50.30 -14.45
C ASN A 4 42.87 -49.78 -14.04
N ILE A 5 42.36 -50.40 -12.98
CA ILE A 5 41.58 -49.74 -11.93
C ILE A 5 42.55 -48.76 -11.23
N GLN A 6 42.03 -47.72 -10.54
CA GLN A 6 42.71 -46.60 -9.84
C GLN A 6 42.75 -45.30 -10.68
N ARG A 7 41.88 -44.30 -10.50
CA ARG A 7 41.49 -43.70 -9.21
C ARG A 7 40.02 -43.27 -9.20
N GLU A 8 39.22 -43.94 -8.38
CA GLU A 8 38.07 -43.30 -7.76
C GLU A 8 38.58 -42.12 -6.95
N ASN A 9 38.11 -40.93 -7.30
CA ASN A 9 38.22 -39.78 -6.43
C ASN A 9 37.16 -39.97 -5.34
N ILE A 10 37.53 -40.66 -4.26
CA ILE A 10 36.70 -40.85 -3.07
C ILE A 10 36.51 -39.47 -2.43
N GLN A 11 35.41 -38.80 -2.76
CA GLN A 11 34.91 -37.69 -1.96
C GLN A 11 34.14 -38.30 -0.80
N ILE A 12 34.85 -38.39 0.31
CA ILE A 12 34.31 -38.64 1.65
C ILE A 12 33.42 -37.44 1.98
N TYR A 13 32.10 -37.60 1.94
CA TYR A 13 31.22 -36.79 2.75
C TYR A 13 30.45 -37.69 3.69
N GLN A 14 30.95 -37.68 4.92
CA GLN A 14 30.36 -38.25 6.10
C GLN A 14 28.96 -37.68 6.35
N ASN A 15 28.14 -38.57 6.89
CA ASN A 15 27.09 -38.34 7.87
C ASN A 15 25.65 -38.18 7.37
N SER A 16 25.06 -39.34 7.11
CA SER A 16 23.69 -39.65 7.50
C SER A 16 23.48 -39.53 9.02
N THR A 17 22.99 -38.38 9.49
CA THR A 17 22.01 -38.39 10.59
C THR A 17 20.64 -38.58 9.97
N MET A 18 20.19 -39.83 9.98
CA MET A 18 18.82 -40.23 9.72
C MET A 18 17.84 -39.51 10.66
N GLY A 19 16.79 -38.92 10.08
CA GLY A 19 15.48 -38.74 10.71
C GLY A 19 15.33 -37.62 11.74
N VAL A 20 14.98 -36.40 11.28
CA VAL A 20 13.69 -35.75 11.54
C VAL A 20 13.45 -34.79 10.38
N GLN A 21 12.42 -35.08 9.58
CA GLN A 21 11.81 -34.15 8.65
C GLN A 21 11.04 -33.11 9.48
N ASP A 22 11.72 -32.07 9.95
CA ASP A 22 11.08 -30.85 10.45
C ASP A 22 11.42 -29.69 9.51
N ASN A 23 10.99 -29.83 8.26
CA ASN A 23 10.73 -28.70 7.36
C ASN A 23 9.30 -28.19 7.59
N PHE A 24 8.90 -28.06 8.85
CA PHE A 24 7.70 -27.32 9.19
C PHE A 24 8.06 -25.83 9.18
N ILE A 25 7.42 -25.13 8.23
CA ILE A 25 7.43 -23.69 7.96
C ILE A 25 8.60 -23.18 7.10
N GLN A 26 8.61 -23.58 5.82
CA GLN A 26 9.30 -22.81 4.77
C GLN A 26 8.51 -22.64 3.46
N THR A 27 7.20 -22.90 3.47
CA THR A 27 6.32 -22.68 2.31
C THR A 27 5.05 -21.92 2.69
N GLU A 28 5.20 -20.72 3.24
CA GLU A 28 4.12 -19.70 3.28
C GLU A 28 4.59 -18.33 2.73
N GLN A 29 5.66 -18.29 1.93
CA GLN A 29 6.12 -17.05 1.28
C GLN A 29 5.63 -16.90 -0.17
N LEU A 30 4.49 -17.49 -0.53
CA LEU A 30 3.91 -17.35 -1.87
C LEU A 30 2.59 -16.58 -1.91
N LEU A 31 2.31 -15.63 -1.00
CA LEU A 31 1.24 -14.63 -1.20
C LEU A 31 1.49 -13.32 -0.42
N ASN A 32 2.61 -12.62 -0.65
CA ASN A 32 2.70 -11.20 -0.26
C ASN A 32 3.40 -10.33 -1.29
N ASN A 33 3.11 -10.60 -2.57
CA ASN A 33 3.28 -9.64 -3.64
C ASN A 33 1.99 -9.62 -4.47
N SER A 34 0.86 -9.41 -3.78
CA SER A 34 -0.12 -8.52 -4.39
C SER A 34 0.61 -7.21 -4.67
N PRO A 35 0.33 -6.47 -5.75
CA PRO A 35 0.69 -5.07 -5.77
C PRO A 35 -0.07 -4.43 -4.60
N SER A 36 0.55 -4.45 -3.42
CA SER A 36 0.09 -3.74 -2.25
C SER A 36 0.29 -2.30 -2.63
N ILE A 37 -0.75 -1.72 -3.22
CA ILE A 37 -0.81 -0.28 -3.31
C ILE A 37 -0.67 0.18 -1.87
N GLU A 38 0.50 0.73 -1.55
CA GLU A 38 0.83 1.15 -0.20
C GLU A 38 -0.28 2.07 0.26
N PHE A 39 -1.00 1.66 1.30
CA PHE A 39 -2.19 2.37 1.76
C PHE A 39 -1.85 3.83 2.14
N SER A 40 -0.64 4.04 2.65
CA SER A 40 -0.08 5.37 2.88
C SER A 40 0.06 6.20 1.61
N SER A 41 0.41 5.59 0.48
CA SER A 41 0.49 6.27 -0.83
C SER A 41 -0.91 6.67 -1.30
N LEU A 42 -1.90 5.77 -1.19
CA LEU A 42 -3.29 6.10 -1.53
C LEU A 42 -3.81 7.26 -0.69
N LEU A 43 -3.56 7.26 0.62
CA LEU A 43 -3.95 8.36 1.49
C LEU A 43 -3.23 9.66 1.16
N GLN A 44 -1.94 9.57 0.86
CA GLN A 44 -1.17 10.73 0.46
C GLN A 44 -1.73 11.35 -0.83
N ASP A 45 -2.12 10.51 -1.78
CA ASP A 45 -2.68 10.97 -3.05
C ASP A 45 -4.10 11.51 -2.88
N MET A 46 -4.94 10.89 -2.05
CA MET A 46 -6.24 11.44 -1.65
C MET A 46 -6.12 12.79 -0.94
N ALA A 47 -5.14 12.95 -0.05
CA ALA A 47 -4.89 14.20 0.64
C ALA A 47 -4.42 15.31 -0.33
N LYS A 48 -3.51 14.99 -1.26
CA LYS A 48 -3.10 15.90 -2.34
C LYS A 48 -4.29 16.30 -3.21
N GLU A 49 -5.15 15.34 -3.56
CA GLU A 49 -6.34 15.59 -4.37
C GLU A 49 -7.32 16.52 -3.67
N ALA A 50 -7.57 16.30 -2.38
CA ALA A 50 -8.43 17.18 -1.58
C ALA A 50 -7.90 18.63 -1.56
N VAL A 51 -6.60 18.81 -1.29
CA VAL A 51 -5.97 20.15 -1.29
C VAL A 51 -6.04 20.78 -2.68
N SER A 52 -5.72 20.03 -3.74
CA SER A 52 -5.82 20.49 -5.13
C SER A 52 -7.24 20.94 -5.48
N ASN A 53 -8.26 20.18 -5.08
CA ASN A 53 -9.65 20.50 -5.38
C ASN A 53 -10.11 21.76 -4.65
N ILE A 54 -9.68 21.97 -3.41
CA ILE A 54 -9.91 23.21 -2.66
C ILE A 54 -9.23 24.40 -3.35
N GLN A 55 -7.96 24.26 -3.74
CA GLN A 55 -7.22 25.31 -4.45
C GLN A 55 -7.87 25.66 -5.80
N LYS A 56 -8.38 24.67 -6.53
CA LYS A 56 -9.14 24.91 -7.76
C LYS A 56 -10.41 25.71 -7.50
N ALA A 57 -11.17 25.37 -6.46
CA ALA A 57 -12.37 26.11 -6.09
C ALA A 57 -12.06 27.56 -5.70
N GLU A 58 -10.92 27.80 -5.03
CA GLU A 58 -10.45 29.14 -4.69
C GLU A 58 -10.08 29.95 -5.93
N ASN A 59 -9.35 29.36 -6.88
CA ASN A 59 -9.02 30.02 -8.16
C ASN A 59 -10.27 30.39 -8.96
N VAL A 60 -11.22 29.46 -9.09
CA VAL A 60 -12.51 29.75 -9.78
C VAL A 60 -13.28 30.85 -9.05
N SER A 61 -13.25 30.86 -7.71
CA SER A 61 -13.87 31.93 -6.93
C SER A 61 -13.23 33.29 -7.20
N LEU A 62 -11.90 33.35 -7.34
CA LEU A 62 -11.18 34.57 -7.75
C LEU A 62 -11.55 35.01 -9.18
N ASP A 63 -11.75 34.06 -10.09
CA ASP A 63 -12.16 34.36 -11.46
C ASP A 63 -13.60 34.90 -11.52
N VAL A 64 -14.50 34.43 -10.65
CA VAL A 64 -15.84 35.02 -10.49
C VAL A 64 -15.76 36.46 -10.00
N LEU A 65 -14.90 36.76 -9.02
CA LEU A 65 -14.71 38.13 -8.53
C LEU A 65 -14.11 39.06 -9.61
N GLN A 66 -13.31 38.51 -10.52
CA GLN A 66 -12.76 39.23 -11.66
C GLN A 66 -13.72 39.33 -12.86
N GLY A 67 -14.92 38.73 -12.77
CA GLY A 67 -15.89 38.68 -13.87
C GLY A 67 -15.50 37.75 -15.03
N LYS A 68 -14.52 36.87 -14.82
CA LYS A 68 -14.00 35.90 -15.81
C LYS A 68 -14.72 34.56 -15.78
N ALA A 69 -15.44 34.27 -14.71
CA ALA A 69 -16.26 33.06 -14.54
C ALA A 69 -17.63 33.44 -13.96
N SER A 70 -18.64 32.57 -14.13
CA SER A 70 -19.97 32.79 -13.56
C SER A 70 -20.05 32.28 -12.12
N ILE A 71 -20.95 32.88 -11.32
CA ILE A 71 -21.25 32.43 -9.96
C ILE A 71 -21.70 30.96 -9.93
N ARG A 72 -22.36 30.47 -10.98
CA ARG A 72 -22.76 29.06 -11.09
C ARG A 72 -21.55 28.14 -11.13
N GLU A 73 -20.54 28.49 -11.93
CA GLU A 73 -19.29 27.70 -12.03
C GLU A 73 -18.50 27.72 -10.72
N ALA A 74 -18.49 28.83 -9.97
CA ALA A 74 -17.91 28.84 -8.62
C ALA A 74 -18.65 27.91 -7.66
N VAL A 75 -19.99 27.94 -7.66
CA VAL A 75 -20.80 27.06 -6.81
C VAL A 75 -20.55 25.58 -7.16
N ASP A 76 -20.49 25.25 -8.45
CA ASP A 76 -20.19 23.88 -8.90
C ASP A 76 -18.80 23.42 -8.44
N SER A 77 -17.81 24.29 -8.56
CA SER A 77 -16.43 24.02 -8.11
C SER A 77 -16.33 23.82 -6.60
N ILE A 78 -17.03 24.66 -5.82
CA ILE A 78 -17.10 24.54 -4.36
C ILE A 78 -17.79 23.24 -3.96
N LEU A 79 -18.92 22.91 -4.59
CA LEU A 79 -19.63 21.64 -4.34
C LEU A 79 -18.77 20.42 -4.68
N GLN A 80 -17.97 20.49 -5.74
CA GLN A 80 -17.01 19.45 -6.09
C GLN A 80 -15.96 19.28 -4.99
N ALA A 81 -15.35 20.38 -4.53
CA ALA A 81 -14.35 20.38 -3.48
C ALA A 81 -14.92 19.87 -2.15
N GLU A 82 -16.15 20.27 -1.81
CA GLU A 82 -16.83 19.83 -0.60
C GLU A 82 -17.06 18.31 -0.59
N ARG A 83 -17.52 17.73 -1.70
CA ARG A 83 -17.70 16.26 -1.82
C ARG A 83 -16.40 15.50 -1.61
N THR A 84 -15.29 15.97 -2.21
CA THR A 84 -13.96 15.37 -2.01
C THR A 84 -13.51 15.49 -0.55
N LEU A 85 -13.71 16.65 0.06
CA LEU A 85 -13.35 16.89 1.46
C LEU A 85 -14.13 15.99 2.41
N GLN A 86 -15.45 15.89 2.23
CA GLN A 86 -16.32 15.02 3.03
C GLN A 86 -15.86 13.55 2.94
N THR A 87 -15.52 13.08 1.75
CA THR A 87 -15.00 11.73 1.55
C THR A 87 -13.66 11.53 2.26
N SER A 88 -12.75 12.51 2.14
CA SER A 88 -11.44 12.47 2.79
C SER A 88 -11.55 12.41 4.32
N VAL A 89 -12.51 13.15 4.90
CA VAL A 89 -12.81 13.14 6.34
C VAL A 89 -13.36 11.77 6.78
N VAL A 90 -14.30 11.19 6.03
CA VAL A 90 -14.83 9.84 6.33
C VAL A 90 -13.73 8.79 6.33
N VAL A 91 -12.80 8.87 5.37
CA VAL A 91 -11.66 7.95 5.30
C VAL A 91 -10.72 8.14 6.50
N ARG A 92 -10.40 9.40 6.86
CA ARG A 92 -9.62 9.72 8.06
C ARG A 92 -10.24 9.08 9.31
N ASP A 93 -11.55 9.22 9.49
CA ASP A 93 -12.24 8.73 10.67
C ASP A 93 -12.26 7.20 10.74
N LYS A 94 -12.41 6.52 9.59
CA LYS A 94 -12.31 5.05 9.50
C LYS A 94 -10.92 4.53 9.87
N ILE A 95 -9.85 5.22 9.49
CA ILE A 95 -8.47 4.83 9.81
C ILE A 95 -8.20 4.97 11.29
N ILE A 96 -8.59 6.11 11.86
CA ILE A 96 -8.45 6.35 13.30
C ILE A 96 -9.20 5.27 14.07
N SER A 97 -10.42 4.94 13.62
CA SER A 97 -11.23 3.87 14.24
C SER A 97 -10.56 2.50 14.14
N ALA A 98 -10.06 2.11 12.96
CA ALA A 98 -9.36 0.83 12.77
C ALA A 98 -8.08 0.74 13.62
N TYR A 99 -7.33 1.84 13.73
CA TYR A 99 -6.16 1.92 14.61
C TYR A 99 -6.56 1.71 16.08
N LEU A 100 -7.61 2.38 16.55
CA LEU A 100 -8.10 2.23 17.92
C LEU A 100 -8.65 0.82 18.18
N GLU A 101 -9.30 0.19 17.20
CA GLU A 101 -9.81 -1.18 17.31
C GLU A 101 -8.67 -2.21 17.44
N ILE A 102 -7.66 -2.13 16.56
CA ILE A 102 -6.46 -2.98 16.63
C ILE A 102 -5.72 -2.73 17.95
N SER A 103 -5.55 -1.47 18.35
CA SER A 103 -4.87 -1.11 19.59
C SER A 103 -5.59 -1.64 20.83
N LYS A 104 -6.92 -1.77 20.79
CA LYS A 104 -7.72 -2.36 21.89
C LYS A 104 -7.66 -3.89 21.89
N MET A 105 -7.25 -4.51 20.78
CA MET A 105 -7.04 -5.95 20.66
C MET A 105 -5.58 -6.35 20.94
N GLN A 106 -4.68 -5.39 21.13
CA GLN A 106 -3.32 -5.64 21.58
C GLN A 106 -3.31 -5.77 23.10
N ILE A 107 -2.97 -7.00 23.53
CA ILE A 107 -2.72 -7.53 24.89
C ILE A 107 -3.88 -7.50 25.88
#